data_AF-A0A6L5ESS5-F1
#
_entry.id   AF-A0A6L5ESS5-F1
#
_cell.length_a   1.000
_cell.length_b   1.000
_cell.length_c   1.000
_cell.angle_alpha   90.00
_cell.angle_beta   90.00
_cell.angle_gamma   90.00
#
_symmetry.space_group_name_H-M   'P 1'
#
loop_
_entity.id
_entity.type
_entity.pdbx_description
1 polymer ?
#
loop_
_entity_poly.entity_id
_entity_poly.type
_entity_poly.pdbx_seq_one_letter_code
_entity_poly.pdbx_strand_id
1 'polypeptide(L)'
;MDCWLTIEVFDAEGRPAGGWRRMHGERLIESAITNRAERWVWHEHRWGVVLEIEFSDEETREVFRRLPAVVAALDAVPDPVSGLLVYPGRGGGSGSTLPRRPRPIPLADAGALPEPHEEQFVRL
;
A
#
# COMPACT_ATOMS: atom_id res chain seq x y z
N MET A 1 -7.27 23.90 8.15
CA MET A 1 -7.30 22.84 7.12
C MET A 1 -7.00 21.56 7.86
N ASP A 2 -7.81 20.53 7.71
CA ASP A 2 -7.64 19.31 8.51
C ASP A 2 -6.45 18.51 7.94
N CYS A 3 -5.39 18.35 8.71
CA CYS A 3 -4.13 17.72 8.27
C CYS A 3 -4.15 16.21 8.56
N TRP A 4 -4.99 15.49 7.80
CA TRP A 4 -5.11 14.03 7.90
C TRP A 4 -4.05 13.28 7.08
N LEU A 5 -3.56 12.17 7.60
CA LEU A 5 -2.79 11.14 6.91
C LEU A 5 -3.60 9.85 6.92
N THR A 6 -3.72 9.20 5.77
CA THR A 6 -4.29 7.85 5.70
C THR A 6 -3.23 6.85 5.26
N ILE A 7 -3.13 5.75 6.00
CA ILE A 7 -2.30 4.57 5.70
C ILE A 7 -3.26 3.39 5.48
N GLU A 8 -3.33 2.86 4.28
CA GLU A 8 -4.09 1.65 3.94
C GLU A 8 -3.15 0.49 3.69
N VAL A 9 -3.39 -0.63 4.35
CA VAL A 9 -2.62 -1.86 4.21
C VAL A 9 -3.57 -2.98 3.81
N PHE A 10 -3.35 -3.56 2.63
CA PHE A 10 -4.16 -4.64 2.09
C PHE A 10 -3.68 -6.02 2.57
N ASP A 11 -4.62 -6.96 2.62
CA ASP A 11 -4.30 -8.37 2.79
C ASP A 11 -3.48 -8.87 1.58
N ALA A 12 -2.51 -9.76 1.85
CA ALA A 12 -1.78 -10.49 0.83
C ALA A 12 -2.00 -12.00 0.98
N GLU A 13 -1.64 -12.78 -0.05
CA GLU A 13 -1.78 -14.24 -0.03
C GLU A 13 -1.08 -14.85 1.20
N GLY A 14 -1.86 -15.51 2.05
CA GLY A 14 -1.36 -16.12 3.30
C GLY A 14 -0.90 -15.13 4.38
N ARG A 15 -0.99 -13.81 4.16
CA ARG A 15 -0.53 -12.77 5.08
C ARG A 15 -1.59 -11.69 5.29
N PRO A 16 -2.47 -11.82 6.29
CA PRO A 16 -3.50 -10.83 6.57
C PRO A 16 -2.92 -9.55 7.19
N ALA A 17 -3.40 -8.38 6.77
CA ALA A 17 -3.00 -7.07 7.26
C ALA A 17 -3.32 -6.87 8.75
N GLY A 18 -4.31 -7.60 9.28
CA GLY A 18 -4.57 -7.63 10.72
C GLY A 18 -3.39 -8.13 11.55
N GLY A 19 -2.55 -9.03 11.01
CA GLY A 19 -1.29 -9.44 11.66
C GLY A 19 -0.29 -8.29 11.75
N TRP A 20 -0.12 -7.57 10.64
CA TRP A 20 0.70 -6.35 10.59
C TRP A 20 0.21 -5.29 11.59
N ARG A 21 -1.11 -5.02 11.65
CA ARG A 21 -1.71 -4.09 12.61
C ARG A 21 -1.34 -4.47 14.05
N ARG A 22 -1.45 -5.75 14.42
CA ARG A 22 -1.13 -6.20 15.78
C ARG A 22 0.35 -6.05 16.13
N MET A 23 1.24 -6.24 15.15
CA MET A 23 2.68 -6.16 15.38
C MET A 23 3.22 -4.72 15.39
N HIS A 24 2.67 -3.83 14.57
CA HIS A 24 3.22 -2.49 14.35
C HIS A 24 2.32 -1.35 14.79
N GLY A 25 1.02 -1.62 15.02
CA GLY A 25 0.00 -0.59 15.26
C GLY A 25 0.27 0.25 16.51
N GLU A 26 0.60 -0.37 17.64
CA GLU A 26 0.90 0.36 18.87
C GLU A 26 2.09 1.32 18.69
N ARG A 27 3.15 0.87 18.02
CA ARG A 27 4.35 1.69 17.78
C ARG A 27 4.07 2.85 16.81
N LEU A 28 3.16 2.64 15.84
CA LEU A 28 2.69 3.72 14.96
C LEU A 28 1.92 4.78 15.74
N ILE A 29 1.02 4.36 16.64
CA ILE A 29 0.25 5.29 17.49
C ILE A 29 1.17 6.02 18.47
N GLU A 30 2.10 5.33 19.13
CA GLU A 30 3.09 5.94 20.00
C GLU A 30 3.93 6.99 19.26
N SER A 31 4.40 6.65 18.07
CA SER A 31 5.16 7.58 17.21
C SER A 31 4.32 8.79 16.81
N ALA A 32 3.03 8.58 16.54
CA ALA A 32 2.09 9.63 16.17
C ALA A 32 1.84 10.59 17.33
N ILE A 33 1.56 10.06 18.53
CA ILE A 33 1.37 10.85 19.76
C ILE A 33 2.64 11.66 20.08
N THR A 34 3.81 11.02 20.03
CA THR A 34 5.11 11.69 20.25
C THR A 34 5.35 12.81 19.23
N ASN A 35 4.75 12.71 18.05
CA ASN A 35 4.81 13.70 16.98
C ASN A 35 3.49 14.46 16.83
N ARG A 36 2.83 14.80 17.95
CA ARG A 36 1.71 15.75 18.01
C ARG A 36 0.49 15.37 17.15
N ALA A 37 0.21 14.08 17.00
CA ALA A 37 -1.09 13.66 16.49
C ALA A 37 -2.21 14.09 17.45
N GLU A 38 -3.28 14.66 16.90
CA GLU A 38 -4.44 15.13 17.66
C GLU A 38 -5.52 14.06 17.77
N ARG A 39 -5.74 13.31 16.69
CA ARG A 39 -6.75 12.24 16.62
C ARG A 39 -6.24 11.09 15.75
N TRP A 40 -6.73 9.88 16.02
CA TRP A 40 -6.49 8.72 15.17
C TRP A 40 -7.68 7.77 15.18
N VAL A 41 -7.85 7.04 14.09
CA VAL A 41 -8.89 6.03 13.94
C VAL A 41 -8.34 4.83 13.17
N TRP A 42 -8.65 3.63 13.68
CA TRP A 42 -8.41 2.38 12.97
C TRP A 42 -9.72 1.90 12.34
N HIS A 43 -9.65 1.43 11.10
CA HIS A 43 -10.73 0.71 10.44
C HIS A 43 -10.22 -0.66 10.01
N GLU A 44 -10.94 -1.71 10.38
CA GLU A 44 -10.71 -3.06 9.85
C GLU A 44 -11.74 -3.35 8.76
N HIS A 45 -11.26 -3.85 7.63
CA HIS A 45 -12.09 -4.23 6.50
C HIS A 45 -11.78 -5.66 6.09
N ARG A 46 -12.67 -6.25 5.28
CA ARG A 46 -12.48 -7.57 4.68
C ARG A 46 -11.28 -7.68 3.72
N TRP A 47 -10.67 -6.55 3.38
CA TRP A 47 -9.59 -6.43 2.40
C TRP A 47 -8.28 -5.93 3.02
N GLY A 48 -8.29 -5.59 4.31
CA GLY A 48 -7.13 -4.99 4.97
C GLY A 48 -7.50 -4.08 6.14
N VAL A 49 -6.58 -3.19 6.49
CA VAL A 49 -6.72 -2.23 7.59
C VAL A 49 -6.41 -0.81 7.12
N VAL A 50 -7.05 0.17 7.73
CA VAL A 50 -6.80 1.59 7.50
C VAL A 50 -6.49 2.27 8.84
N LEU A 51 -5.43 3.08 8.84
CA LEU A 51 -5.11 4.00 9.92
C LEU A 51 -5.23 5.43 9.40
N GLU A 52 -6.14 6.20 9.99
CA GLU A 52 -6.28 7.63 9.75
C GLU A 52 -5.74 8.39 10.95
N ILE A 53 -4.85 9.36 10.74
CA ILE A 53 -4.24 10.18 11.80
C ILE A 53 -4.38 11.65 11.44
N GLU A 54 -4.81 12.47 12.37
CA GLU A 54 -4.87 13.93 12.22
C GLU A 54 -3.72 14.58 12.98
N PHE A 55 -3.08 15.56 12.33
CA PHE A 55 -2.04 16.40 12.91
C PHE A 55 -2.49 17.86 12.96
N SER A 56 -1.81 18.66 13.77
CA SER A 56 -2.04 20.11 13.86
C SER A 56 -1.72 20.86 12.56
N ASP A 57 -0.77 20.33 11.78
CA ASP A 57 -0.24 20.95 10.57
C ASP A 57 0.42 19.92 9.65
N GLU A 58 0.67 20.37 8.43
CA GLU A 58 1.26 19.60 7.33
C GLU A 58 2.71 19.18 7.61
N GLU A 59 3.51 20.06 8.21
CA GLU A 59 4.93 19.81 8.47
C GLU A 59 5.09 18.67 9.48
N THR A 60 4.32 18.70 10.56
CA THR A 60 4.26 17.64 11.57
C THR A 60 3.86 16.30 10.94
N ARG A 61 2.87 16.30 10.05
CA ARG A 61 2.44 15.09 9.31
C ARG A 61 3.57 14.51 8.45
N GLU A 62 4.28 15.37 7.71
CA GLU A 62 5.40 14.96 6.85
C GLU A 62 6.60 14.45 7.64
N VAL A 63 6.91 15.07 8.79
CA VAL A 63 7.93 14.58 9.72
C VAL A 63 7.57 13.20 10.25
N PHE A 64 6.33 13.01 10.71
CA PHE A 64 5.84 11.72 11.19
C PHE A 64 6.04 10.61 10.15
N ARG A 65 5.64 10.85 8.89
CA ARG A 65 5.76 9.88 7.80
C ARG A 65 7.20 9.43 7.54
N ARG A 66 8.19 10.26 7.86
CA ARG A 66 9.63 9.98 7.63
C ARG A 66 10.34 9.39 8.85
N LEU A 67 9.65 9.21 9.97
CA LEU A 67 10.26 8.62 11.16
C LEU A 67 10.77 7.20 10.87
N PRO A 68 11.97 6.82 11.33
CA PRO A 68 12.50 5.48 11.11
C PRO A 68 11.57 4.35 11.59
N ALA A 69 10.88 4.56 12.71
CA ALA A 69 9.92 3.58 13.24
C ALA A 69 8.68 3.40 12.33
N VAL A 70 8.24 4.49 11.69
CA VAL A 70 7.12 4.51 10.75
C VAL A 70 7.54 3.86 9.44
N VAL A 71 8.68 4.27 8.86
CA VAL A 71 9.23 3.66 7.64
C VAL A 71 9.42 2.15 7.83
N ALA A 72 10.03 1.72 8.93
CA ALA A 72 10.19 0.30 9.22
C ALA A 72 8.85 -0.47 9.35
N ALA A 73 7.80 0.18 9.84
CA ALA A 73 6.46 -0.41 9.87
C ALA A 73 5.85 -0.51 8.46
N LEU A 74 6.06 0.49 7.62
CA LEU A 74 5.59 0.52 6.23
C LEU A 74 6.33 -0.51 5.35
N ASP A 75 7.62 -0.74 5.60
CA ASP A 75 8.39 -1.77 4.90
C ASP A 75 7.98 -3.21 5.28
N ALA A 76 7.35 -3.38 6.45
CA ALA A 76 6.92 -4.68 6.98
C ALA A 76 5.51 -5.10 6.55
N VAL A 77 4.88 -4.39 5.61
CA VAL A 77 3.51 -4.69 5.14
C VAL A 77 3.42 -6.06 4.45
N PRO A 78 2.22 -6.67 4.39
CA PRO A 78 2.04 -7.98 3.77
C PRO A 78 2.38 -8.03 2.28
N ASP A 79 2.17 -6.95 1.53
CA ASP A 79 2.63 -6.80 0.14
C ASP A 79 3.24 -5.41 -0.05
N PRO A 80 4.59 -5.30 -0.09
CA PRO A 80 5.25 -4.01 -0.23
C PRO A 80 5.18 -3.44 -1.66
N VAL A 81 4.77 -4.24 -2.66
CA VAL A 81 4.72 -3.81 -4.06
C VAL A 81 3.40 -3.13 -4.38
N SER A 82 2.27 -3.72 -3.96
CA SER A 82 0.93 -3.19 -4.29
C SER A 82 -0.04 -3.08 -3.12
N GLY A 83 0.38 -3.52 -1.93
CA GLY A 83 -0.48 -3.65 -0.74
C GLY A 83 -0.44 -2.46 0.22
N LEU A 84 0.20 -1.35 -0.13
CA LEU A 84 0.33 -0.17 0.74
C LEU A 84 -0.04 1.12 0.00
N LEU A 85 -0.95 1.91 0.59
CA LEU A 85 -1.24 3.27 0.16
C LEU A 85 -1.01 4.24 1.33
N VAL A 86 -0.29 5.33 1.10
CA VAL A 86 -0.10 6.38 2.10
C VAL A 86 -0.32 7.74 1.45
N TYR A 87 -1.35 8.46 1.86
CA TYR A 87 -1.78 9.69 1.19
C TYR A 87 -2.38 10.72 2.16
N PRO A 88 -2.36 12.01 1.79
CA PRO A 88 -2.97 13.08 2.58
C PRO A 88 -4.49 13.10 2.46
N GLY A 89 -5.16 13.45 3.55
CA GLY A 89 -6.62 13.49 3.64
C GLY A 89 -7.21 12.27 4.33
N ARG A 90 -8.54 12.29 4.50
CA ARG A 90 -9.32 11.25 5.16
C ARG A 90 -10.20 10.52 4.14
N GLY A 91 -10.41 9.22 4.31
CA GLY A 91 -11.51 8.52 3.66
C GLY A 91 -11.31 7.98 2.23
N GLY A 92 -10.11 7.61 1.79
CA GLY A 92 -9.93 6.97 0.47
C GLY A 92 -10.47 5.53 0.34
N GLY A 93 -10.92 4.91 1.44
CA GLY A 93 -11.56 3.59 1.43
C GLY A 93 -13.09 3.57 1.52
N SER A 94 -13.75 4.69 1.83
CA SER A 94 -15.20 4.72 2.12
C SER A 94 -16.11 4.80 0.87
N GLY A 95 -15.57 4.69 -0.34
CA GLY A 95 -16.31 5.01 -1.57
C GLY A 95 -15.87 4.29 -2.82
N SER A 96 -15.78 2.96 -2.81
CA SER A 96 -16.19 2.16 -3.97
C SER A 96 -16.48 0.73 -3.55
N THR A 97 -17.76 0.39 -3.50
CA THR A 97 -18.27 -1.00 -3.44
C THR A 97 -18.01 -1.77 -4.74
N LEU A 98 -17.10 -1.32 -5.61
CA LEU A 98 -16.64 -2.16 -6.69
C LEU A 98 -15.69 -3.21 -6.11
N PRO A 99 -15.99 -4.51 -6.21
CA PRO A 99 -14.91 -5.47 -6.13
C PRO A 99 -13.89 -5.07 -7.20
N ARG A 100 -12.65 -4.79 -6.81
CA ARG A 100 -11.52 -4.79 -7.74
C ARG A 100 -11.42 -6.24 -8.23
N ARG A 101 -12.24 -6.58 -9.23
CA ARG A 101 -12.11 -7.84 -9.94
C ARG A 101 -10.72 -7.74 -10.57
N PRO A 102 -9.80 -8.68 -10.30
CA PRO A 102 -8.67 -8.85 -11.18
C PRO A 102 -9.32 -9.13 -12.53
N ARG A 103 -9.33 -8.16 -13.45
CA ARG A 103 -9.48 -8.52 -14.85
C ARG A 103 -8.16 -9.22 -15.14
N PRO A 104 -8.14 -10.55 -15.37
CA PRO A 104 -7.01 -11.10 -16.10
C PRO A 104 -6.88 -10.22 -17.33
N ILE A 105 -5.71 -9.60 -17.49
CA ILE A 105 -5.35 -9.01 -18.77
C ILE A 105 -5.46 -10.20 -19.73
N PRO A 106 -6.34 -10.18 -20.74
CA PRO A 106 -6.27 -11.20 -21.77
C PRO A 106 -4.88 -11.09 -22.35
N LEU A 107 -4.03 -12.08 -22.09
CA LEU A 107 -2.81 -12.28 -22.85
C LEU A 107 -3.24 -12.77 -24.24
N ALA A 108 -3.76 -11.84 -25.05
CA ALA A 108 -3.57 -11.88 -26.48
C ALA A 108 -2.26 -11.11 -26.67
N ASP A 109 -1.13 -11.77 -26.87
CA ASP A 109 -0.84 -12.34 -28.18
C ASP A 109 0.24 -13.44 -28.02
N ALA A 110 -0.16 -14.69 -28.18
CA ALA A 110 0.76 -15.77 -28.52
C ALA A 110 0.59 -16.08 -30.01
N GLY A 111 0.89 -15.09 -30.86
CA GLY A 111 1.15 -15.35 -32.27
C GLY A 111 2.30 -16.35 -32.38
N ALA A 112 2.13 -17.38 -33.19
CA ALA A 112 3.19 -18.33 -33.49
C ALA A 112 4.41 -17.56 -34.01
N LEU A 113 5.57 -17.77 -33.39
CA LEU A 113 6.83 -17.28 -33.95
C LEU A 113 7.02 -17.95 -35.32
N PRO A 114 7.40 -17.18 -36.38
CA PRO A 114 7.74 -17.79 -37.65
C PRO A 114 8.88 -18.79 -37.43
N GLU A 115 8.79 -19.96 -38.08
CA GLU A 115 9.84 -20.97 -37.97
C GLU A 115 11.18 -20.37 -38.42
N PRO A 116 12.27 -20.60 -37.67
CA PRO A 116 13.59 -20.09 -38.05
C PRO A 116 13.96 -20.68 -39.42
N HIS A 117 14.24 -19.81 -40.38
CA HIS A 117 14.81 -20.23 -41.66
C HIS A 117 16.29 -20.50 -41.45
N GLU A 118 16.78 -21.62 -41.99
CA GLU A 118 18.21 -21.90 -42.01
C GLU A 118 18.92 -20.84 -42.88
N GLU A 119 19.81 -20.07 -42.28
CA GLU A 119 20.70 -19.15 -43.00
C GLU A 119 21.65 -19.97 -43.89
N GLN A 120 21.37 -20.01 -45.19
CA GLN A 120 22.30 -20.56 -46.17
C GLN A 120 23.43 -19.57 -46.41
N PHE A 121 24.58 -19.82 -45.80
CA PHE A 121 25.81 -19.10 -46.11
C PHE A 121 26.35 -19.57 -47.46
N VAL A 122 26.33 -18.70 -48.47
CA VAL A 122 27.12 -18.89 -49.69
C VAL A 122 28.55 -18.45 -49.41
N ARG A 123 29.48 -19.40 -49.45
CA ARG A 123 30.91 -19.13 -49.38
C ARG A 123 31.38 -18.73 -50.79
N LEU A 124 31.92 -17.52 -50.92
CA LEU A 124 32.66 -17.07 -52.10
C LEU A 124 34.07 -17.66 -52.09
#